data_AF-A0A920BUV9-F1
#
_entry.id   AF-A0A920BUV9-F1
#
_cell.length_a   1.000
_cell.length_b   1.000
_cell.length_c   1.000
_cell.angle_alpha   90.00
_cell.angle_beta   90.00
_cell.angle_gamma   90.00
#
_symmetry.space_group_name_H-M   'P 1'
#
loop_
_entity.id
_entity.type
_entity.pdbx_description
1 polymer ?
#
loop_
_entity_poly.entity_id
_entity_poly.type
_entity_poly.pdbx_seq_one_letter_code
_entity_poly.pdbx_strand_id
1 'polypeptide(L)' 'MYKLLSHNDLDGVGCGILAKLTFGKDVQVRYNSIAALNREVESFFENDDPETFLFITDLSMNEKMKKT' A
#
# COMPACT_ATOMS: atom_id res chain seq x y z
N MET A 1 -12.79 2.17 2.52
CA MET A 1 -11.65 3.10 2.35
C MET A 1 -10.54 2.34 1.61
N TYR A 2 -9.63 3.00 0.90
CA TYR A 2 -8.52 2.34 0.20
C TYR A 2 -7.17 2.79 0.77
N LYS A 3 -6.19 1.89 0.82
CA LYS A 3 -4.79 2.21 1.12
C LYS A 3 -3.90 1.60 0.06
N LEU A 4 -2.98 2.39 -0.48
CA LEU A 4 -1.98 1.94 -1.45
C LEU A 4 -0.59 2.09 -0.85
N LEU A 5 0.15 0.98 -0.80
CA LEU A 5 1.58 0.96 -0.50
C LEU A 5 2.35 0.73 -1.80
N SER A 6 3.30 1.60 -2.11
CA SER A 6 4.10 1.51 -3.34
C SER A 6 5.53 2.00 -3.13
N HIS A 7 6.42 1.82 -4.12
CA HIS A 7 7.78 2.35 -4.09
C HIS A 7 7.80 3.84 -4.49
N ASN A 8 8.88 4.56 -4.18
CA ASN A 8 8.99 6.00 -4.41
C ASN A 8 9.72 6.38 -5.71
N ASP A 9 10.00 5.41 -6.58
CA ASP A 9 10.53 5.67 -7.91
C ASP A 9 9.38 5.99 -8.90
N LEU A 10 9.72 6.07 -10.19
CA LEU A 10 8.77 6.47 -11.22
C LEU A 10 7.56 5.52 -11.33
N ASP A 11 7.80 4.22 -11.26
CA ASP A 11 6.77 3.21 -11.48
C ASP A 11 5.80 3.20 -10.28
N GLY A 12 6.33 3.21 -9.06
CA GLY A 12 5.52 3.29 -7.86
C GLY A 12 4.78 4.64 -7.69
N VAL A 13 5.42 5.76 -8.04
CA VAL A 13 4.75 7.07 -8.07
C VAL A 13 3.61 7.07 -9.09
N GLY A 14 3.82 6.48 -10.27
CA GLY A 14 2.79 6.30 -11.29
C GLY A 14 1.56 5.56 -10.76
N CYS A 15 1.74 4.45 -10.04
CA CYS A 15 0.65 3.74 -9.37
C CYS A 15 -0.11 4.63 -8.37
N GLY A 16 0.62 5.45 -7.60
CA GLY A 16 0.00 6.41 -6.67
C GLY A 16 -0.87 7.46 -7.35
N ILE A 17 -0.43 7.99 -8.49
CA ILE A 17 -1.20 8.94 -9.30
C ILE A 17 -2.49 8.27 -9.80
N LEU A 18 -2.41 7.06 -10.36
CA LEU A 18 -3.57 6.33 -10.85
C LEU A 18 -4.60 6.07 -9.75
N ALA A 19 -4.15 5.67 -8.55
CA ALA A 19 -5.03 5.46 -7.41
C ALA A 19 -5.74 6.76 -7.00
N LYS A 20 -5.02 7.88 -6.96
CA LYS A 20 -5.62 9.18 -6.65
C LYS A 20 -6.62 9.64 -7.70
N LEU A 21 -6.37 9.40 -8.99
CA LEU A 21 -7.33 9.70 -10.06
C LEU A 21 -8.59 8.82 -9.98
N THR A 22 -8.43 7.55 -9.57
CA THR A 22 -9.53 6.58 -9.51
C THR A 22 -10.41 6.75 -8.27
N PHE A 23 -9.79 6.91 -7.11
CA PHE A 23 -10.48 6.88 -5.80
C PHE A 23 -10.53 8.24 -5.10
N GLY A 24 -9.85 9.25 -5.63
CA GLY A 24 -9.89 10.61 -5.09
C GLY A 24 -9.45 10.70 -3.62
N LYS A 25 -10.39 11.10 -2.76
CA LYS A 25 -10.17 11.25 -1.31
C LYS A 25 -10.28 9.93 -0.55
N ASP A 26 -10.87 8.90 -1.16
CA ASP A 26 -11.12 7.63 -0.51
C ASP A 26 -9.89 6.71 -0.50
N VAL A 27 -8.75 7.16 -1.05
CA VAL A 27 -7.47 6.44 -1.00
C VAL A 27 -6.40 7.20 -0.23
N GLN A 28 -5.72 6.50 0.67
CA GLN A 28 -4.46 6.93 1.27
C GLN A 28 -3.29 6.26 0.52
N VAL A 29 -2.34 7.05 0.02
CA VAL A 29 -1.14 6.53 -0.66
C VAL A 29 0.05 6.74 0.26
N ARG A 30 0.84 5.68 0.45
CA ARG A 30 2.12 5.73 1.18
C ARG A 30 3.21 5.09 0.35
N TYR A 31 4.31 5.82 0.20
CA TYR A 31 5.49 5.31 -0.46
C TYR A 31 6.46 4.73 0.57
N ASN A 32 6.95 3.52 0.31
CA ASN A 32 7.75 2.74 1.24
C ASN A 32 9.01 2.22 0.56
N SER A 33 10.06 2.00 1.35
CA SER A 33 11.15 1.10 0.96
C SER A 33 10.75 -0.36 1.20
N ILE A 34 11.45 -1.30 0.56
CA ILE A 34 11.27 -2.74 0.80
C ILE A 34 11.41 -3.08 2.29
N ALA A 35 12.34 -2.44 2.98
CA ALA A 35 12.58 -2.66 4.41
C ALA A 35 11.41 -2.17 5.29
N ALA A 36 10.75 -1.07 4.90
CA ALA A 36 9.66 -0.49 5.67
C ALA A 36 8.30 -1.17 5.42
N LEU A 37 8.14 -1.86 4.28
CA LEU A 37 6.85 -2.43 3.85
C LEU A 37 6.24 -3.38 4.90
N ASN A 38 7.02 -4.32 5.43
CA ASN A 38 6.51 -5.32 6.39
C ASN A 38 5.90 -4.65 7.63
N ARG A 39 6.56 -3.62 8.17
CA ARG A 39 6.08 -2.87 9.33
C ARG A 39 4.79 -2.11 9.01
N GLU A 40 4.67 -1.55 7.81
CA GLU A 40 3.47 -0.82 7.40
C GLU A 40 2.29 -1.78 7.19
N VAL A 41 2.54 -3.00 6.70
CA VAL A 41 1.52 -4.05 6.59
C VAL A 41 1.06 -4.54 7.96
N GLU A 42 1.98 -4.77 8.90
CA GLU A 42 1.63 -5.09 10.30
C GLU A 42 0.79 -3.97 10.92
N SER A 43 1.23 -2.71 10.76
CA SER A 43 0.50 -1.55 11.26
C SER A 43 -0.89 -1.41 10.64
N PHE A 44 -1.07 -1.79 9.36
CA PHE A 44 -2.37 -1.79 8.70
C PHE A 44 -3.33 -2.77 9.38
N PHE A 45 -2.90 -3.99 9.69
CA PHE A 45 -3.75 -4.98 10.35
C PHE A 45 -4.10 -4.61 11.80
N GLU A 46 -3.24 -3.87 12.49
CA GLU A 46 -3.45 -3.48 13.88
C GLU A 46 -4.27 -2.19 14.06
N ASN A 47 -4.13 -1.22 13.14
CA ASN A 47 -4.59 0.15 13.39
C ASN A 47 -5.61 0.67 12.37
N ASP A 48 -5.70 0.09 11.17
CA ASP A 48 -6.61 0.57 10.13
C ASP A 48 -7.99 -0.11 10.24
N ASP A 49 -9.01 0.54 9.68
CA ASP A 49 -10.38 0.03 9.67
C ASP A 49 -10.44 -1.31 8.89
N PRO A 50 -11.08 -2.38 9.42
CA PRO A 50 -11.21 -3.68 8.75
C PRO A 50 -11.84 -3.63 7.35
N GLU A 51 -12.66 -2.61 7.06
CA GLU A 51 -13.26 -2.37 5.74
C GLU A 51 -12.33 -1.59 4.78
N THR A 52 -11.10 -1.29 5.21
CA THR A 52 -10.09 -0.69 4.36
C THR A 52 -9.48 -1.74 3.45
N PHE A 53 -9.52 -1.51 2.14
CA PHE A 53 -8.88 -2.38 1.16
C PHE A 53 -7.42 -1.95 0.92
N LEU A 54 -6.49 -2.89 1.10
CA LEU A 54 -5.06 -2.66 0.91
C LEU A 54 -4.58 -3.11 -0.47
N PHE A 55 -3.98 -2.18 -1.21
CA PHE A 55 -3.21 -2.44 -2.42
C PHE A 55 -1.71 -2.37 -2.11
N ILE A 56 -0.94 -3.31 -2.64
CA ILE A 56 0.53 -3.26 -2.65
C ILE A 56 0.96 -3.37 -4.11
N THR A 57 1.76 -2.42 -4.57
CA THR A 57 2.23 -2.33 -5.97
C THR A 57 3.71 -1.99 -5.98
N ASP A 58 4.41 -2.37 -7.04
CA ASP A 58 5.83 -2.05 -7.27
C ASP A 58 6.77 -2.40 -6.08
N LEU A 59 6.29 -3.30 -5.22
CA LEU A 59 6.95 -3.76 -4.02
C LEU A 59 6.58 -5.22 -3.80
N SER A 60 7.58 -6.02 -3.41
CA SER A 60 7.39 -7.42 -3.06
C SER A 60 7.33 -7.59 -1.55
N MET A 61 6.25 -8.20 -1.05
CA MET A 61 6.10 -8.54 0.35
C MET A 61 6.86 -9.83 0.68
N ASN A 62 7.33 -9.97 1.92
CA ASN A 62 7.96 -11.20 2.36
C ASN A 62 6.96 -12.37 2.30
N GLU A 63 7.36 -13.50 1.71
CA GLU A 63 6.50 -14.67 1.47
C GLU A 63 5.77 -15.15 2.73
N LYS A 64 6.39 -15.00 3.91
CA LYS A 64 5.80 -15.38 5.20
C LYS A 64 4.52 -14.61 5.55
N MET A 65 4.30 -13.44 4.98
CA MET A 65 3.14 -12.59 5.23
C MET A 65 2.01 -12.80 4.20
N LYS A 66 2.25 -13.57 3.13
CA LYS A 66 1.20 -13.87 2.16
C LYS A 66 0.22 -14.86 2.76
N LYS A 67 -1.06 -14.49 2.82
CA LYS A 67 -2.14 -15.40 3.17
C LYS A 67 -2.84 -15.79 1.87
N THR A 68 -2.80 -17.08 1.55
CA THR A 68 -3.45 -17.68 0.37
C THR A 68 -4.93 -17.91 0.63
#